data_AF-A0A0W7THF2-F1
#
_entry.id   AF-A0A0W7THF2-F1
#
_cell.length_a   1.000
_cell.length_b   1.000
_cell.length_c   1.000
_cell.angle_alpha   90.00
_cell.angle_beta   90.00
_cell.angle_gamma   90.00
#
_symmetry.space_group_name_H-M   'P 1'
#
loop_
_entity.id
_entity.type
_entity.pdbx_description
1 polymer ?
#
loop_
_entity_poly.entity_id
_entity_poly.type
_entity_poly.pdbx_seq_one_letter_code
_entity_poly.pdbx_strand_id
1 'polypeptide(L)'
;MDADGICSCPYCGRRFNAASAPELCVCLRCGHEWESRGPEPKKCPKCGSYSWNVPAERCKCRVCGYEWEPRRPGGPVKCPKCKSERWKIGPLSGVPAEDSAVSDEIVDRWIEKRYLRGEGCVDIACETGRPLFKVMSVVRSRFGEEVWRFRSDPGRRNGSDADH
;
A
#
# COMPACT_ATOMS: atom_id res chain seq x y z
N MET A 1 14.36 7.23 59.65
CA MET A 1 14.87 6.44 58.52
C MET A 1 15.52 5.22 59.13
N ASP A 2 15.07 4.03 58.78
CA ASP A 2 15.68 2.78 59.25
C ASP A 2 17.00 2.53 58.49
N ALA A 3 17.91 1.76 59.08
CA ALA A 3 19.25 1.46 58.54
C ALA A 3 19.23 0.80 57.14
N ASP A 4 18.06 0.31 56.71
CA ASP A 4 17.84 -0.40 55.43
C ASP A 4 17.36 0.50 54.27
N GLY A 5 17.29 1.83 54.45
CA GLY A 5 16.89 2.75 53.37
C GLY A 5 15.41 2.68 52.95
N ILE A 6 14.57 2.08 53.80
CA ILE A 6 13.14 1.93 53.57
C ILE A 6 12.39 3.15 54.15
N CYS A 7 11.67 3.88 53.31
CA CYS A 7 10.78 4.97 53.69
C CYS A 7 9.31 4.53 53.66
N SER A 8 8.52 5.03 54.59
CA SER A 8 7.09 4.74 54.70
C SER A 8 6.27 5.99 54.40
N CYS A 9 5.23 5.88 53.56
CA CYS A 9 4.30 6.98 53.31
C CYS A 9 3.37 7.18 54.53
N PRO A 10 3.32 8.38 55.15
CA PRO A 10 2.48 8.64 56.31
C PRO A 10 0.98 8.65 56.00
N TYR A 11 0.59 8.70 54.72
CA TYR A 11 -0.82 8.77 54.30
C TYR A 11 -1.41 7.41 53.88
N CYS A 12 -0.58 6.47 53.43
CA CYS A 12 -1.08 5.17 52.94
C CYS A 12 -0.34 3.96 53.50
N GLY A 13 0.67 4.15 54.35
CA GLY A 13 1.43 3.08 55.01
C GLY A 13 2.31 2.24 54.08
N ARG A 14 2.36 2.53 52.77
CA ARG A 14 3.24 1.80 51.85
C ARG A 14 4.70 2.10 52.15
N ARG A 15 5.51 1.06 52.15
CA ARG A 15 6.96 1.10 52.34
C ARG A 15 7.65 1.04 50.96
N PHE A 16 8.69 1.84 50.76
CA PHE A 16 9.46 1.89 49.52
C PHE A 16 10.94 2.07 49.84
N ASN A 17 11.80 1.43 49.06
CA ASN A 17 13.25 1.55 49.22
C ASN A 17 13.74 2.78 48.43
N ALA A 18 14.43 3.71 49.09
CA ALA A 18 14.98 4.90 48.44
C ALA A 18 16.25 4.60 47.62
N ALA A 19 16.86 3.42 47.80
CA ALA A 19 18.13 3.03 47.18
C ALA A 19 17.97 2.22 45.88
N SER A 20 16.75 1.87 45.46
CA SER A 20 16.56 1.23 44.15
C SER A 20 16.72 2.27 43.04
N ALA A 21 17.79 2.17 42.26
CA ALA A 21 17.99 2.98 41.06
C ALA A 21 16.72 2.93 40.19
N PRO A 22 16.25 4.07 39.65
CA PRO A 22 15.06 4.07 38.81
C PRO A 22 15.33 3.25 37.55
N GLU A 23 14.51 2.23 37.29
CA GLU A 23 14.55 1.53 36.01
C GLU A 23 14.01 2.47 34.93
N LEU A 24 14.92 3.00 34.10
CA LEU A 24 14.59 3.82 32.96
C LEU A 24 13.89 2.95 31.91
N CYS A 25 12.61 3.23 31.68
CA CYS A 25 11.77 2.52 30.74
C CYS A 25 11.64 3.34 29.44
N VAL A 26 11.72 2.67 28.28
CA VAL A 26 11.54 3.31 26.96
C VAL A 26 10.42 2.62 26.20
N CYS A 27 9.48 3.40 25.66
CA CYS A 27 8.37 2.87 24.88
C CYS A 27 8.77 2.66 23.43
N LEU A 28 8.84 1.40 22.99
CA LEU A 28 9.11 0.99 21.61
C LEU A 28 8.03 1.38 20.59
N ARG A 29 6.96 2.05 21.01
CA ARG A 29 5.87 2.54 20.13
C ARG A 29 5.92 4.03 19.88
N CYS A 30 6.37 4.81 20.87
CA CYS A 30 6.35 6.28 20.79
C CYS A 30 7.67 6.94 21.18
N GLY A 31 8.69 6.16 21.56
CA GLY A 31 10.00 6.63 21.99
C GLY A 31 10.00 7.36 23.33
N HIS A 32 8.90 7.34 24.09
CA HIS A 32 8.86 8.03 25.38
C HIS A 32 9.69 7.29 26.42
N GLU A 33 10.50 8.06 27.15
CA GLU A 33 11.32 7.58 28.26
C GLU A 33 10.69 8.02 29.59
N TRP A 34 10.67 7.12 30.58
CA TRP A 34 10.19 7.44 31.93
C TRP A 34 10.87 6.58 32.98
N GLU A 35 10.95 7.11 34.20
CA GLU A 35 11.39 6.36 35.36
C GLU A 35 10.20 5.63 35.99
N SER A 36 10.25 4.30 36.00
CA SER A 36 9.19 3.51 36.64
C SER A 36 9.46 3.41 38.15
N ARG A 37 8.42 3.65 38.96
CA ARG A 37 8.47 3.46 40.42
C ARG A 37 8.40 1.99 40.85
N GLY A 38 8.25 1.08 39.90
CA GLY A 38 8.21 -0.36 40.12
C GLY A 38 8.75 -1.11 38.91
N PRO A 39 9.08 -2.39 39.06
CA PRO A 39 9.86 -3.15 38.06
C PRO A 39 9.12 -3.41 36.75
N GLU A 40 7.78 -3.29 36.71
CA GLU A 40 7.03 -3.66 35.51
C GLU A 40 5.82 -2.73 35.27
N PRO A 41 5.99 -1.60 34.57
CA PRO A 41 4.88 -0.73 34.24
C PRO A 41 3.92 -1.42 33.26
N LYS A 42 2.62 -1.41 33.55
CA LYS A 42 1.60 -2.09 32.72
C LYS A 42 1.34 -1.44 31.37
N LYS A 43 1.57 -0.13 31.25
CA LYS A 43 1.35 0.64 30.01
C LYS A 43 2.25 1.84 29.94
N CYS A 44 2.55 2.30 28.72
CA CYS A 44 3.23 3.56 28.48
C CYS A 44 2.38 4.73 29.01
N PRO A 45 2.93 5.64 29.83
CA PRO A 45 2.19 6.78 30.37
C PRO A 45 1.82 7.81 29.30
N LYS A 46 2.58 7.90 28.19
CA LYS A 46 2.32 8.84 27.09
C LYS A 46 1.31 8.34 26.07
N CYS A 47 1.49 7.12 25.53
CA CYS A 47 0.65 6.60 24.44
C CYS A 47 -0.39 5.56 24.90
N GLY A 48 -0.35 5.15 26.17
CA GLY A 48 -1.28 4.15 26.72
C GLY A 48 -1.06 2.73 26.22
N SER A 49 0.00 2.46 25.44
CA SER A 49 0.27 1.11 24.93
C SER A 49 0.62 0.13 26.04
N TYR A 50 -0.07 -1.00 26.07
CA TYR A 50 0.22 -2.13 26.97
C TYR A 50 1.42 -2.97 26.51
N SER A 51 1.85 -2.81 25.25
CA SER A 51 2.98 -3.53 24.65
C SER A 51 4.12 -2.54 24.36
N TRP A 52 4.46 -1.74 25.36
CA TRP A 52 5.46 -0.67 25.26
C TRP A 52 6.89 -1.22 25.18
N ASN A 53 7.14 -2.40 25.75
CA ASN A 53 8.43 -3.10 25.77
C ASN A 53 8.52 -4.23 24.73
N VAL A 54 7.47 -4.46 23.93
CA VAL A 54 7.45 -5.53 22.91
C VAL A 54 7.78 -4.92 21.54
N PRO A 55 8.84 -5.40 20.87
CA PRO A 55 9.19 -4.97 19.52
C PRO A 55 8.00 -5.05 18.56
N ALA A 56 7.83 -4.04 17.72
CA ALA A 56 6.76 -4.01 16.75
C ALA A 56 7.10 -4.87 15.53
N GLU A 57 6.25 -5.84 15.19
CA GLU A 57 6.34 -6.52 13.90
C GLU A 57 5.96 -5.54 12.78
N ARG A 58 6.90 -5.19 11.89
CA ARG A 58 6.59 -4.32 10.76
C ARG A 58 5.84 -5.08 9.69
N CYS A 59 4.69 -4.56 9.29
CA CYS A 59 3.90 -5.07 8.17
C CYS A 59 4.20 -4.27 6.90
N LYS A 60 4.35 -4.96 5.77
CA LYS A 60 4.45 -4.37 4.45
C LYS A 60 3.37 -4.92 3.53
N CYS A 61 2.63 -4.03 2.86
CA CYS A 61 1.66 -4.44 1.86
C CYS A 61 2.42 -4.86 0.59
N ARG A 62 2.26 -6.12 0.18
CA ARG A 62 2.85 -6.63 -1.08
C ARG A 62 2.15 -6.12 -2.34
N VAL A 63 1.02 -5.43 -2.20
CA VAL A 63 0.25 -4.85 -3.32
C VAL A 63 0.65 -3.40 -3.58
N CYS A 64 0.71 -2.55 -2.54
CA CYS A 64 1.00 -1.11 -2.70
C CYS A 64 2.34 -0.67 -2.09
N GLY A 65 3.07 -1.57 -1.45
CA GLY A 65 4.36 -1.28 -0.82
C GLY A 65 4.28 -0.53 0.51
N TYR A 66 3.10 -0.12 0.98
CA TYR A 66 2.96 0.63 2.24
C TYR A 66 3.46 -0.17 3.44
N GLU A 67 4.19 0.50 4.34
CA GLU A 67 4.73 -0.09 5.56
C GLU A 67 4.05 0.51 6.79
N TRP A 68 3.72 -0.31 7.77
CA TRP A 68 3.10 0.13 9.03
C TRP A 68 3.40 -0.81 10.18
N GLU A 69 3.24 -0.30 11.40
CA GLU A 69 3.30 -1.09 12.63
C GLU A 69 1.87 -1.38 13.12
N PRO A 70 1.42 -2.64 13.10
CA PRO A 70 0.09 -2.99 13.52
C PRO A 70 -0.06 -2.84 15.04
N ARG A 71 -1.25 -2.39 15.47
CA ARG A 71 -1.61 -2.28 16.90
C ARG A 71 -1.91 -3.62 17.56
N ARG A 72 -2.19 -4.67 16.78
CA ARG A 72 -2.49 -6.02 17.26
C ARG A 72 -1.61 -7.03 16.52
N PRO A 73 -1.18 -8.11 17.20
CA PRO A 73 -0.49 -9.21 16.53
C PRO A 73 -1.37 -9.78 15.40
N GLY A 74 -0.75 -10.16 14.29
CA GLY A 74 -1.45 -10.68 13.10
C GLY A 74 -1.87 -9.64 12.06
N GLY A 75 -1.75 -8.35 12.35
CA GLY A 75 -2.01 -7.26 11.41
C GLY A 75 -3.50 -7.04 11.09
N PRO A 76 -3.85 -5.96 10.36
CA PRO A 76 -5.23 -5.71 9.95
C PRO A 76 -5.70 -6.70 8.88
N VAL A 77 -7.02 -6.90 8.75
CA VAL A 77 -7.60 -7.69 7.65
C VAL A 77 -7.31 -7.04 6.28
N LYS A 78 -7.32 -5.71 6.23
CA LYS A 78 -7.12 -4.91 5.01
C LYS A 78 -5.92 -4.00 5.14
N CYS A 79 -5.24 -3.72 4.03
CA CYS A 79 -4.21 -2.69 4.00
C CYS A 79 -4.83 -1.33 4.39
N PRO A 80 -4.25 -0.59 5.36
CA PRO A 80 -4.79 0.72 5.76
C PRO A 80 -4.76 1.76 4.63
N LYS A 81 -3.78 1.66 3.70
CA LYS A 81 -3.61 2.57 2.56
C LYS A 81 -4.47 2.17 1.35
N CYS A 82 -4.22 1.01 0.74
CA CYS A 82 -4.91 0.60 -0.49
C CYS A 82 -6.17 -0.25 -0.29
N LYS A 83 -6.54 -0.56 0.96
CA LYS A 83 -7.70 -1.39 1.33
C LYS A 83 -7.70 -2.82 0.80
N SER A 84 -6.62 -3.28 0.17
CA SER A 84 -6.48 -4.66 -0.28
C SER A 84 -6.54 -5.65 0.88
N GLU A 85 -7.38 -6.68 0.76
CA GLU A 85 -7.46 -7.83 1.66
C GLU A 85 -6.28 -8.79 1.48
N ARG A 86 -5.67 -8.78 0.30
CA ARG A 86 -4.52 -9.62 -0.06
C ARG A 86 -3.22 -8.88 0.14
N TRP A 87 -3.08 -8.14 1.23
CA TRP A 87 -1.86 -7.35 1.47
C TRP A 87 -0.67 -8.23 1.90
N LYS A 88 -0.93 -9.42 2.46
CA LYS A 88 0.09 -10.40 2.89
C LYS A 88 0.63 -11.23 1.72
N ILE A 89 -0.23 -11.54 0.76
CA ILE A 89 0.07 -12.41 -0.39
C ILE A 89 0.22 -11.45 -1.57
N GLY A 90 1.40 -11.39 -2.19
CA GLY A 90 1.63 -10.52 -3.35
C GLY A 90 0.62 -10.78 -4.47
N PRO A 91 0.61 -9.96 -5.53
CA PRO A 91 -0.14 -10.31 -6.74
C PRO A 91 0.14 -11.77 -7.09
N LEU A 92 -0.92 -12.54 -7.38
CA LEU A 92 -0.88 -13.98 -7.63
C LEU A 92 0.34 -14.30 -8.51
N SER A 93 1.34 -14.97 -7.93
CA SER A 93 2.39 -15.66 -8.65
C SER A 93 1.71 -16.58 -9.66
N GLY A 94 1.75 -16.20 -10.94
CA GLY A 94 1.02 -16.86 -12.01
C GLY A 94 1.11 -16.15 -13.36
N VAL A 95 1.60 -14.91 -13.40
CA VAL A 95 2.20 -14.34 -14.61
C VAL A 95 3.71 -14.23 -14.36
N PRO A 96 4.53 -15.09 -14.99
CA PRO A 96 5.97 -14.88 -15.06
C PRO A 96 6.22 -13.47 -15.59
N ALA A 97 7.06 -12.71 -14.89
CA ALA A 97 7.50 -11.38 -15.30
C ALA A 97 8.53 -11.44 -16.46
N GLU A 98 8.48 -12.48 -17.31
CA GLU A 98 9.55 -12.80 -18.27
C GLU A 98 9.10 -13.13 -19.70
N ASP A 99 7.82 -12.93 -20.07
CA ASP A 99 7.38 -13.00 -21.50
C ASP A 99 7.08 -11.61 -22.10
N SER A 100 7.57 -10.52 -21.49
CA SER A 100 7.37 -9.15 -21.98
C SER A 100 8.29 -8.73 -23.14
N ALA A 101 8.95 -9.67 -23.82
CA ALA A 101 9.86 -9.37 -24.93
C ALA A 101 9.45 -9.97 -26.28
N VAL A 102 8.22 -10.47 -26.44
CA VAL A 102 7.60 -10.48 -27.78
C VAL A 102 7.22 -9.03 -28.07
N SER A 103 8.18 -8.34 -28.71
CA SER A 103 8.40 -6.90 -28.71
C SER A 103 7.12 -6.07 -28.71
N ASP A 104 6.92 -5.30 -27.65
CA ASP A 104 5.86 -4.28 -27.52
C ASP A 104 5.78 -3.41 -28.79
N GLU A 105 6.89 -3.23 -29.51
CA GLU A 105 6.94 -2.53 -30.80
C GLU A 105 6.18 -3.22 -31.95
N ILE A 106 6.19 -4.56 -32.00
CA ILE A 106 5.43 -5.32 -33.02
C ILE A 106 3.94 -5.15 -32.76
N VAL A 107 3.55 -5.16 -31.49
CA VAL A 107 2.15 -5.03 -31.07
C VAL A 107 1.65 -3.61 -31.26
N ASP A 108 2.47 -2.61 -30.92
CA ASP A 108 2.15 -1.19 -31.14
C ASP A 108 1.92 -0.91 -32.62
N ARG A 109 2.77 -1.44 -33.50
CA ARG A 109 2.61 -1.36 -34.96
C ARG A 109 1.34 -2.07 -35.46
N TRP A 110 0.92 -3.14 -34.79
CA TRP A 110 -0.31 -3.85 -35.13
C TRP A 110 -1.56 -3.06 -34.70
N ILE A 111 -1.53 -2.48 -33.49
CA ILE A 111 -2.56 -1.58 -32.97
C ILE A 111 -2.71 -0.36 -33.90
N GLU A 112 -1.59 0.23 -34.31
CA GLU A 112 -1.56 1.37 -35.24
C GLU A 112 -2.21 1.03 -36.58
N LYS A 113 -1.83 -0.10 -37.18
CA LYS A 113 -2.36 -0.54 -38.48
C LYS A 113 -3.87 -0.76 -38.45
N ARG A 114 -4.40 -1.37 -37.37
CA ARG A 114 -5.84 -1.62 -37.23
C ARG A 114 -6.62 -0.36 -36.93
N TYR A 115 -6.06 0.54 -36.13
CA TYR A 115 -6.65 1.85 -35.89
C TYR A 115 -6.74 2.66 -37.19
N LEU A 116 -5.68 2.69 -38.02
CA LEU A 116 -5.69 3.36 -39.32
C LEU A 116 -6.75 2.78 -40.29
N ARG A 117 -7.05 1.48 -40.21
CA ARG A 117 -8.13 0.84 -40.97
C ARG A 117 -9.54 1.23 -40.51
N GLY A 118 -9.67 1.92 -39.37
CA GLY A 118 -10.96 2.38 -38.83
C GLY A 118 -11.61 1.49 -37.81
N GLU A 119 -10.84 0.55 -37.26
CA GLU A 119 -11.30 -0.28 -36.16
C GLU A 119 -11.28 0.52 -34.85
N GLY A 120 -12.33 0.35 -34.03
CA GLY A 120 -12.42 1.03 -32.74
C GLY A 120 -11.41 0.49 -31.74
N CYS A 121 -10.93 1.33 -30.81
CA CYS A 121 -9.99 0.90 -29.78
C CYS A 121 -10.54 -0.24 -28.90
N VAL A 122 -11.86 -0.33 -28.74
CA VAL A 122 -12.53 -1.41 -28.00
C VAL A 122 -12.43 -2.72 -28.76
N ASP A 123 -12.71 -2.72 -30.07
CA ASP A 123 -12.61 -3.91 -30.93
C ASP A 123 -11.17 -4.42 -30.98
N ILE A 124 -10.21 -3.51 -31.16
CA ILE A 124 -8.78 -3.83 -31.14
C ILE A 124 -8.37 -4.45 -29.79
N ALA A 125 -8.87 -3.94 -28.67
CA ALA A 125 -8.57 -4.47 -27.34
C ALA A 125 -9.15 -5.89 -27.13
N CYS A 126 -10.40 -6.11 -27.55
CA CYS A 126 -11.06 -7.41 -27.48
C CYS A 126 -10.32 -8.47 -28.30
N GLU A 127 -9.91 -8.15 -29.53
CA GLU A 127 -9.23 -9.10 -30.41
C GLU A 127 -7.77 -9.36 -30.04
N THR A 128 -7.05 -8.35 -29.55
CA THR A 128 -5.66 -8.50 -29.13
C THR A 128 -5.50 -9.07 -27.72
N GLY A 129 -6.61 -9.26 -26.99
CA GLY A 129 -6.60 -9.64 -25.58
C GLY A 129 -5.86 -8.63 -24.70
N ARG A 130 -5.67 -7.39 -25.17
CA ARG A 130 -4.91 -6.36 -24.45
C ARG A 130 -5.86 -5.44 -23.69
N PRO A 131 -5.46 -4.94 -22.51
CA PRO A 131 -6.24 -3.96 -21.80
C PRO A 131 -6.50 -2.72 -22.65
N LEU A 132 -7.74 -2.24 -22.68
CA LEU A 132 -8.17 -1.07 -23.45
C LEU A 132 -7.28 0.16 -23.21
N PHE A 133 -6.86 0.39 -21.97
CA PHE A 133 -5.99 1.52 -21.63
C PHE A 133 -4.63 1.47 -22.35
N LYS A 134 -4.08 0.28 -22.61
CA LYS A 134 -2.81 0.11 -23.31
C LYS A 134 -2.98 0.42 -24.80
N VAL A 135 -4.08 -0.05 -25.42
CA VAL A 135 -4.45 0.30 -26.80
C VAL A 135 -4.62 1.82 -26.95
N MET A 136 -5.36 2.45 -26.03
CA MET A 136 -5.55 3.90 -26.03
C MET A 136 -4.23 4.66 -25.83
N SER A 137 -3.32 4.15 -25.00
CA SER A 137 -2.01 4.75 -24.77
C SER A 137 -1.18 4.78 -26.06
N VAL A 138 -1.18 3.68 -26.84
CA VAL A 138 -0.46 3.58 -28.11
C VAL A 138 -1.03 4.56 -29.13
N VAL A 139 -2.35 4.55 -29.31
CA VAL A 139 -3.04 5.45 -30.26
C VAL A 139 -2.80 6.92 -29.89
N ARG A 140 -2.92 7.27 -28.60
CA ARG A 140 -2.66 8.63 -28.12
C ARG A 140 -1.21 9.06 -28.32
N SER A 141 -0.26 8.16 -28.10
CA SER A 141 1.17 8.44 -28.26
C SER A 141 1.59 8.62 -29.73
N ARG A 142 0.88 7.99 -30.68
CA ARG A 142 1.25 8.00 -32.11
C ARG A 142 0.50 9.06 -32.93
N PHE A 143 -0.76 9.35 -32.60
CA PHE A 143 -1.63 10.21 -33.41
C PHE A 143 -2.00 11.56 -32.75
N GLY A 144 -1.59 11.79 -31.50
CA GLY A 144 -1.90 13.03 -30.78
C GLY A 144 -3.40 13.22 -30.48
N GLU A 145 -3.74 14.24 -29.69
CA GLU A 145 -5.13 14.48 -29.24
C GLU A 145 -6.08 14.95 -30.37
N GLU A 146 -5.56 15.46 -31.49
CA GLU A 146 -6.37 15.97 -32.60
C GLU A 146 -7.04 14.87 -33.44
N VAL A 147 -6.34 13.78 -33.74
CA VAL A 147 -6.89 12.66 -34.55
C VAL A 147 -7.91 11.85 -33.74
N TRP A 148 -7.68 11.73 -32.43
CA TRP A 148 -8.59 11.06 -31.50
C TRP A 148 -9.97 11.71 -31.46
N ARG A 149 -10.04 13.06 -31.48
CA ARG A 149 -11.31 13.81 -31.49
C ARG A 149 -12.06 13.69 -32.81
N PHE A 150 -11.36 13.63 -33.94
CA PHE A 150 -12.00 13.63 -35.27
C PHE A 150 -12.76 12.34 -35.60
N ARG A 151 -12.39 11.19 -35.00
CA ARG A 151 -13.06 9.89 -35.21
C ARG A 151 -13.92 9.42 -34.04
N SER A 152 -13.88 10.12 -32.90
CA SER A 152 -14.79 9.90 -31.77
C SER A 152 -16.17 10.55 -31.99
N ASP A 153 -16.37 11.27 -33.09
CA ASP A 153 -17.66 11.81 -33.50
C ASP A 153 -18.50 10.70 -34.17
N PRO A 154 -19.60 10.23 -33.57
CA PRO A 154 -20.41 9.13 -34.11
C PRO A 154 -21.25 9.52 -35.35
N GLY A 155 -21.05 10.73 -35.90
CA GLY A 155 -21.97 11.36 -36.85
C GLY A 155 -21.71 11.17 -38.34
N ARG A 156 -20.62 10.54 -38.80
CA ARG A 156 -20.36 10.41 -40.26
C ARG A 156 -20.21 8.95 -40.71
N ARG A 157 -21.36 8.29 -40.83
CA ARG A 157 -21.52 7.12 -41.71
C ARG A 157 -21.30 7.63 -43.14
N ASN A 158 -20.14 7.37 -43.73
CA ASN A 158 -19.96 7.58 -45.16
C ASN A 158 -20.91 6.62 -45.88
N GLY A 159 -22.05 7.16 -46.34
CA GLY A 159 -22.83 6.55 -47.40
C GLY A 159 -21.92 6.40 -48.60
N SER A 160 -21.60 5.16 -48.95
CA SER A 160 -21.02 4.83 -50.24
C SER A 160 -22.20 4.46 -51.12
N ASP A 161 -22.73 5.47 -51.79
CA ASP A 161 -23.46 5.33 -53.05
C ASP A 161 -22.43 4.89 -54.10
N ALA A 162 -22.64 3.72 -54.70
CA ALA A 162 -22.01 3.32 -55.95
C ALA A 162 -22.82 2.17 -56.55
N ASP A 163 -23.92 2.55 -57.19
CA ASP A 163 -24.54 1.84 -58.30
C ASP A 163 -23.53 1.82 -59.47
N HIS A 164 -23.15 0.62 -59.94
CA HIS A 164 -22.93 0.22 -61.34
C HIS A 164 -22.54 -1.27 -61.40
#